data_AF-Q1QPD1-F1
#
_entry.id   AF-Q1QPD1-F1
#
_cell.length_a   1.000
_cell.length_b   1.000
_cell.length_c   1.000
_cell.angle_alpha   90.00
_cell.angle_beta   90.00
_cell.angle_gamma   90.00
#
_symmetry.space_group_name_H-M   'P 1'
#
loop_
_entity.id
_entity.type
_entity.pdbx_description
1 polymer ?
#
loop_
_entity_poly.entity_id
_entity_poly.type
_entity_poly.pdbx_seq_one_letter_code
_entity_poly.pdbx_strand_id
1 'polypeptide(L)'
;MVVASNEGSGERCSRSAPSKQGSNGMKVRRFTQLKSLKDRLVEFAANSCKAADELSPGARRDEALKLARQADAAAHIDAWVNSSGLQTPK
;
A
#
# COMPACT_ATOMS: atom_id res chain seq x y z
N MET A 1 -14.47 15.25 -52.21
CA MET A 1 -13.78 14.42 -53.21
C MET A 1 -13.04 13.33 -52.46
N VAL A 2 -13.28 12.08 -52.86
CA VAL A 2 -12.80 10.83 -52.26
C VAL A 2 -11.34 10.59 -52.64
N VAL A 3 -10.51 10.16 -51.67
CA VAL A 3 -9.54 9.02 -51.70
C VAL A 3 -8.76 9.07 -50.36
N ALA A 4 -8.90 8.14 -49.41
CA ALA A 4 -8.62 6.68 -49.40
C ALA A 4 -7.12 6.32 -49.52
N SER A 5 -6.70 5.44 -48.60
CA SER A 5 -5.43 4.69 -48.53
C SER A 5 -4.23 5.46 -47.94
N ASN A 6 -3.44 4.91 -47.02
CA ASN A 6 -2.88 3.57 -47.08
C ASN A 6 -2.50 3.01 -45.69
N GLU A 7 -2.76 1.71 -45.52
CA GLU A 7 -2.30 0.83 -44.45
C GLU A 7 -0.76 0.67 -44.49
N GLY A 8 -0.16 0.31 -43.36
CA GLY A 8 1.09 -0.45 -43.41
C GLY A 8 2.01 -0.33 -42.20
N SER A 9 2.38 -1.51 -41.70
CA SER A 9 3.55 -1.75 -40.84
C SER A 9 3.35 -1.56 -39.33
N GLY A 10 2.52 -2.42 -38.75
CA GLY A 10 3.03 -3.66 -38.15
C GLY A 10 4.49 -3.72 -37.71
N GLU A 11 4.96 -2.79 -36.87
CA GLU A 11 6.13 -3.06 -36.04
C GLU A 11 5.74 -3.96 -34.88
N ARG A 12 5.72 -5.24 -35.24
CA ARG A 12 5.82 -6.43 -34.41
C ARG A 12 6.60 -6.09 -33.13
N CYS A 13 5.90 -6.05 -31.99
CA CYS A 13 6.54 -6.04 -30.69
C CYS A 13 7.54 -7.19 -30.65
N SER A 14 8.82 -6.86 -30.71
CA SER A 14 9.94 -7.75 -30.48
C SER A 14 9.81 -8.25 -29.03
N ARG A 15 9.05 -9.32 -28.82
CA ARG A 15 9.08 -10.13 -27.60
C ARG A 15 10.45 -10.82 -27.55
N SER A 16 11.49 -10.07 -27.17
CA SER A 16 12.69 -10.68 -26.63
C SER A 16 12.31 -11.31 -25.29
N ALA A 17 12.22 -12.64 -25.27
CA ALA A 17 11.94 -13.41 -24.08
C ALA A 17 13.05 -13.17 -23.04
N PRO A 18 12.73 -12.71 -21.81
CA PRO A 18 13.73 -12.68 -20.76
C PRO A 18 14.09 -14.13 -20.39
N SER A 19 15.37 -14.43 -20.64
CA SER A 19 16.10 -15.63 -20.25
C SER A 19 15.76 -16.05 -18.81
N LYS A 20 15.31 -17.30 -18.65
CA LYS A 20 15.14 -17.97 -17.36
C LYS A 20 16.50 -18.17 -16.70
N GLN A 21 16.89 -17.31 -15.75
CA GLN A 21 18.02 -17.61 -14.88
C GLN A 21 17.74 -17.16 -13.44
N GLY A 22 17.65 -18.16 -12.55
CA GLY A 22 17.87 -18.03 -11.11
C GLY A 22 16.69 -17.60 -10.25
N SER A 23 15.89 -18.57 -9.76
CA SER A 23 15.12 -18.36 -8.53
C SER A 23 16.08 -18.37 -7.34
N ASN A 24 16.80 -17.26 -7.14
CA ASN A 24 17.43 -16.96 -5.86
C ASN A 24 16.28 -16.68 -4.90
N GLY A 25 15.81 -17.73 -4.21
CA GLY A 25 14.80 -17.63 -3.17
C GLY A 25 15.30 -16.68 -2.09
N MET A 26 14.99 -15.39 -2.24
CA MET A 26 15.19 -14.38 -1.21
C MET A 26 14.48 -14.91 0.01
N LYS A 27 15.27 -15.40 0.97
CA LYS A 27 14.77 -15.85 2.25
C LYS A 27 14.20 -14.61 2.93
N VAL A 28 12.90 -14.37 2.73
CA VAL A 28 12.17 -13.29 3.37
C VAL A 28 12.35 -13.52 4.86
N ARG A 29 13.14 -12.67 5.52
CA ARG A 29 13.23 -12.72 6.97
C ARG A 29 11.86 -12.31 7.48
N ARG A 30 11.02 -13.28 7.82
CA ARG A 30 9.75 -13.04 8.50
C ARG A 30 10.11 -12.37 9.82
N PHE A 31 9.99 -11.05 9.86
CA PHE A 31 10.16 -10.29 11.07
C PHE A 31 8.98 -10.66 11.97
N THR A 32 9.26 -11.35 13.07
CA THR A 32 8.25 -11.72 14.05
C THR A 32 7.80 -10.44 14.74
N GLN A 33 6.70 -9.88 14.25
CA GLN A 33 6.15 -8.66 14.81
C GLN A 33 5.46 -9.01 16.13
N LEU A 34 6.05 -8.58 17.25
CA LEU A 34 5.55 -8.84 18.61
C LEU A 34 4.14 -8.29 18.85
N LYS A 35 3.74 -7.25 18.09
CA LYS A 35 2.43 -6.60 18.19
C LYS A 35 1.65 -6.78 16.89
N SER A 36 0.32 -6.93 17.01
CA SER A 36 -0.57 -7.01 15.85
C SER A 36 -0.46 -5.71 15.01
N LEU A 37 -0.82 -5.79 13.73
CA LEU A 37 -0.80 -4.61 12.86
C LEU A 37 -1.72 -3.51 13.42
N LYS A 38 -2.94 -3.89 13.81
CA LYS A 38 -3.89 -3.02 14.51
C LYS A 38 -3.30 -2.31 15.73
N ASP A 39 -2.63 -3.04 16.64
CA ASP A 39 -2.08 -2.42 17.86
C ASP A 39 -1.04 -1.35 17.53
N ARG A 40 -0.19 -1.59 16.53
CA ARG A 40 0.80 -0.61 16.09
C ARG A 40 0.18 0.64 15.48
N LEU A 41 -0.92 0.48 14.75
CA LEU A 41 -1.65 1.60 14.15
C LEU A 41 -2.34 2.45 15.22
N VAL A 42 -2.93 1.82 16.24
CA VAL A 42 -3.52 2.52 17.39
C VAL A 42 -2.45 3.28 18.18
N GLU A 43 -1.30 2.66 18.45
CA GLU A 43 -0.17 3.34 19.09
C GLU A 43 0.34 4.53 18.26
N PHE A 44 0.40 4.39 16.94
CA PHE A 44 0.81 5.46 16.04
C PHE A 44 -0.19 6.62 16.02
N ALA A 45 -1.50 6.34 16.01
CA ALA A 45 -2.54 7.36 16.08
C ALA A 45 -2.43 8.16 17.39
N ALA A 46 -2.29 7.46 18.52
CA ALA A 46 -2.11 8.10 19.83
C ALA A 46 -0.85 8.99 19.89
N ASN A 47 0.27 8.51 19.35
CA ASN A 47 1.52 9.30 19.31
C ASN A 47 1.41 10.50 18.38
N SER A 48 0.69 10.37 17.27
CA SER A 48 0.47 11.47 16.32
C SER A 48 -0.42 12.56 16.93
N CYS A 49 -1.44 12.20 17.72
CA CYS A 49 -2.23 13.16 18.49
C CYS A 49 -1.39 13.87 19.55
N LYS A 50 -0.56 13.15 20.31
CA LYS A 50 0.36 13.76 21.30
C LYS A 50 1.31 14.76 20.65
N ALA A 51 1.90 14.38 19.50
CA ALA A 51 2.75 15.30 18.74
C ALA A 51 1.96 16.54 18.27
N ALA A 52 0.71 16.37 17.84
CA ALA A 52 -0.14 17.50 17.48
C ALA A 52 -0.45 18.44 18.66
N ASP A 53 -0.58 17.90 19.88
CA ASP A 53 -0.82 18.69 21.09
C ASP A 53 0.43 19.48 21.53
N GLU A 54 1.62 18.91 21.36
CA GLU A 54 2.90 19.60 21.60
C GLU A 54 3.20 20.69 20.56
N LEU A 55 2.61 20.59 19.37
CA LEU A 55 2.81 21.55 18.29
C LEU A 55 1.87 22.76 18.41
N SER A 56 2.46 23.94 18.21
CA SER A 56 1.71 25.18 18.00
C SER A 56 0.74 25.02 16.82
N PRO A 57 -0.48 25.57 16.90
CA PRO A 57 -1.45 25.52 15.81
C PRO A 57 -0.84 26.01 14.50
N GLY A 58 -0.94 25.19 13.45
CA GLY A 58 -0.38 25.45 12.13
C GLY A 58 -0.31 24.17 11.28
N ALA A 59 0.20 24.30 10.05
CA ALA A 59 0.20 23.22 9.06
C ALA A 59 0.79 21.90 9.57
N ARG A 60 1.86 21.97 10.37
CA ARG A 60 2.55 20.80 10.91
C ARG A 60 1.71 20.05 11.98
N ARG A 61 0.86 20.77 12.72
CA ARG A 61 -0.14 20.16 13.63
C ARG A 61 -1.23 19.46 12.83
N ASP A 62 -1.72 20.11 11.78
CA ASP A 62 -2.78 19.55 10.93
C ASP A 62 -2.32 18.29 10.19
N GLU A 63 -1.06 18.25 9.75
CA GLU A 63 -0.42 17.06 9.18
C GLU A 63 -0.37 15.91 10.19
N ALA A 64 0.04 16.17 11.43
CA ALA A 64 0.06 15.17 12.49
C ALA A 64 -1.35 14.60 12.77
N LEU A 65 -2.37 15.47 12.82
CA LEU A 65 -3.77 15.06 12.96
C LEU A 65 -4.30 14.30 11.74
N LYS A 66 -3.80 14.61 10.54
CA LYS A 66 -4.14 13.87 9.32
C LYS A 66 -3.56 12.46 9.35
N LEU A 67 -2.31 12.32 9.79
CA LEU A 67 -1.65 11.03 9.97
C LEU A 67 -2.35 10.17 11.04
N ALA A 68 -2.77 10.78 12.15
CA ALA A 68 -3.56 10.09 13.17
C ALA A 68 -4.85 9.47 12.58
N ARG A 69 -5.61 10.28 11.83
CA ARG A 69 -6.84 9.83 11.16
C ARG A 69 -6.60 8.72 10.13
N GLN A 70 -5.50 8.79 9.39
CA GLN A 70 -5.13 7.74 8.44
C GLN A 70 -4.81 6.42 9.15
N ALA A 71 -4.13 6.49 10.30
CA ALA A 71 -3.80 5.30 11.09
C ALA A 71 -5.05 4.64 11.69
N ASP A 72 -6.02 5.43 12.17
CA ASP A 72 -7.30 4.90 12.63
C ASP A 72 -8.08 4.21 11.50
N ALA A 73 -8.12 4.83 10.32
CA ALA A 73 -8.77 4.24 9.15
C ALA A 73 -8.09 2.93 8.73
N ALA A 74 -6.75 2.89 8.73
CA ALA A 74 -5.99 1.69 8.43
C ALA A 74 -6.25 0.57 9.46
N ALA A 75 -6.35 0.90 10.75
CA ALA A 75 -6.67 -0.07 11.80
C ALA A 75 -8.08 -0.65 11.63
N HIS A 76 -9.02 0.17 11.16
CA HIS A 76 -10.38 -0.24 10.86
C HIS A 76 -10.43 -1.19 9.64
N ILE A 77 -9.68 -0.87 8.59
CA ILE A 77 -9.57 -1.74 7.40
C ILE A 77 -8.92 -3.07 7.75
N ASP A 78 -7.84 -3.07 8.55
CA ASP A 78 -7.19 -4.30 9.01
C ASP A 78 -8.19 -5.19 9.77
N ALA A 79 -9.05 -4.59 10.62
CA ALA A 79 -10.10 -5.34 11.30
C ALA A 79 -11.12 -5.96 10.32
N TRP A 80 -11.47 -5.27 9.23
CA TRP A 80 -12.37 -5.81 8.21
C TRP A 80 -11.74 -6.97 7.44
N VAL A 81 -10.49 -6.83 7.02
CA VAL A 81 -9.79 -7.86 6.24
C VAL A 81 -9.59 -9.15 7.04
N ASN A 82 -9.38 -9.03 8.35
CA ASN A 82 -9.24 -10.17 9.25
C ASN A 82 -10.60 -10.77 9.71
N SER A 83 -11.74 -10.19 9.32
CA SER A 83 -13.06 -10.73 9.64
C SER A 83 -13.36 -12.00 8.84
N SER A 84 -13.83 -13.03 9.52
CA SER A 84 -14.05 -14.39 8.99
C SER A 84 -15.04 -14.46 7.82
N GLY A 85 -15.88 -13.44 7.62
CA GLY A 85 -16.82 -13.37 6.50
C GLY A 85 -16.19 -13.03 5.14
N LEU A 86 -14.92 -12.59 5.11
CA LEU A 86 -14.18 -12.22 3.89
C LEU A 86 -13.03 -13.18 3.56
N GLN A 87 -12.71 -14.12 4.46
CA GLN A 87 -11.77 -15.18 4.14
C GLN A 87 -12.47 -16.24 3.30
N THR A 88 -11.99 -16.44 2.07
CA THR A 88 -12.42 -17.57 1.25
C THR A 88 -12.15 -18.86 2.02
N PRO A 89 -13.16 -19.70 2.28
CA PRO A 89 -12.95 -20.99 2.93
C PRO A 89 -12.01 -21.83 2.04
N LYS A 90 -11.11 -22.55 2.69
CA LYS A 90 -10.04 -23.31 2.06
C LYS A 90 -10.47 -24.72 1.71
#